data_AF-A0A8T9QBF5-F1
#
_entry.id   AF-A0A8T9QBF5-F1
#
_cell.length_a   1.000
_cell.length_b   1.000
_cell.length_c   1.000
_cell.angle_alpha   90.00
_cell.angle_beta   90.00
_cell.angle_gamma   90.00
#
_symmetry.space_group_name_H-M   'P 1'
#
loop_
_entity.id
_entity.type
_entity.pdbx_description
1 polymer ?
#
loop_
_entity_poly.entity_id
_entity_poly.type
_entity_poly.pdbx_seq_one_letter_code
_entity_poly.pdbx_strand_id
1 'polypeptide(L)'
;MPTIPELVAQELADPRFGVTQQFLAIHHISYEAGQPLIRRITTTEDGGHVAYLAVENQRFYFALYFAPEANEVRWVGTEAFHSLSLRATSSILSSAELAALTRLLPTAQWNKGDLRRVGGARQPASGLDFTLPSAPTLLTTSSTSS
;
A
#
# COMPACT_ATOMS: atom_id res chain seq x y z
N MET A 1 -28.53 -4.00 -2.14
CA MET A 1 -27.60 -4.30 -3.26
C MET A 1 -26.27 -4.68 -2.64
N PRO A 2 -25.53 -5.66 -3.19
CA PRO A 2 -24.26 -6.08 -2.60
C PRO A 2 -23.24 -4.95 -2.74
N THR A 3 -22.47 -4.75 -1.69
CA THR A 3 -21.36 -3.79 -1.63
C THR A 3 -20.12 -4.35 -2.34
N ILE A 4 -19.18 -3.48 -2.70
CA ILE A 4 -17.91 -3.91 -3.31
C ILE A 4 -17.19 -4.98 -2.44
N PRO A 5 -17.05 -4.83 -1.11
CA PRO A 5 -16.46 -5.88 -0.27
C PRO A 5 -17.19 -7.22 -0.34
N GLU A 6 -18.53 -7.23 -0.41
CA GLU A 6 -19.32 -8.46 -0.54
C GLU A 6 -19.08 -9.14 -1.89
N LEU A 7 -19.01 -8.37 -2.97
CA LEU A 7 -18.69 -8.89 -4.31
C LEU A 7 -17.26 -9.43 -4.39
N VAL A 8 -16.30 -8.77 -3.72
CA VAL A 8 -14.94 -9.28 -3.57
C VAL A 8 -14.95 -10.62 -2.84
N ALA A 9 -15.62 -10.70 -1.68
CA ALA A 9 -15.71 -11.94 -0.91
C ALA A 9 -16.37 -13.07 -1.72
N GLN A 10 -17.39 -12.75 -2.51
CA GLN A 10 -18.06 -13.71 -3.39
C GLN A 10 -17.12 -14.27 -4.47
N GLU A 11 -16.40 -13.41 -5.20
CA GLU A 11 -15.45 -13.86 -6.23
C GLU A 11 -14.27 -14.66 -5.64
N LEU A 12 -13.87 -14.40 -4.40
CA LEU A 12 -12.82 -15.19 -3.75
C LEU A 12 -13.32 -16.54 -3.21
N ALA A 13 -14.59 -16.62 -2.78
CA ALA A 13 -15.18 -17.84 -2.26
C ALA A 13 -15.62 -18.80 -3.37
N ASP A 14 -16.13 -18.28 -4.48
CA ASP A 14 -16.55 -19.04 -5.66
C ASP A 14 -16.02 -18.36 -6.94
N PRO A 15 -14.75 -18.60 -7.31
CA PRO A 15 -14.09 -17.88 -8.39
C PRO A 15 -14.69 -18.15 -9.77
N ARG A 16 -15.31 -17.14 -10.37
CA ARG A 16 -15.94 -17.24 -11.69
C ARG A 16 -14.96 -16.98 -12.82
N PHE A 17 -13.94 -16.15 -12.58
CA PHE A 17 -12.90 -15.91 -13.58
C PHE A 17 -11.81 -16.98 -13.49
N GLY A 18 -11.46 -17.58 -14.63
CA GLY A 18 -10.34 -18.53 -14.69
C GLY A 18 -9.01 -17.92 -14.24
N VAL A 19 -8.83 -16.61 -14.44
CA VAL A 19 -7.68 -15.86 -13.92
C VAL A 19 -7.67 -15.85 -12.39
N THR A 20 -8.82 -15.64 -11.73
CA THR A 20 -8.92 -15.72 -10.26
C THR A 20 -8.55 -17.11 -9.77
N GLN A 21 -9.06 -18.17 -10.42
CA GLN A 21 -8.75 -19.56 -10.04
C GLN A 21 -7.24 -19.85 -10.12
N GLN A 22 -6.61 -19.48 -11.23
CA GLN A 22 -5.17 -19.66 -11.43
C GLN A 22 -4.36 -18.82 -10.43
N PHE A 23 -4.78 -17.58 -10.18
CA PHE A 23 -4.15 -16.70 -9.23
C PHE A 23 -4.15 -17.30 -7.82
N LEU A 24 -5.32 -17.75 -7.35
CA LEU A 24 -5.49 -18.34 -6.02
C LEU A 24 -4.83 -19.71 -5.85
N ALA A 25 -4.47 -20.39 -6.95
CA ALA A 25 -3.69 -21.62 -6.89
C ALA A 25 -2.21 -21.40 -6.50
N ILE A 26 -1.70 -20.17 -6.68
CA ILE A 26 -0.28 -19.83 -6.48
C ILE A 26 -0.12 -18.78 -5.38
N HIS A 27 -1.07 -17.87 -5.25
CA HIS A 27 -1.02 -16.72 -4.36
C HIS A 27 -2.14 -16.74 -3.34
N HIS A 28 -1.85 -16.17 -2.17
CA HIS A 28 -2.82 -16.01 -1.09
C HIS A 28 -3.17 -14.54 -0.91
N ILE A 29 -4.46 -14.24 -0.82
CA ILE A 29 -4.96 -12.92 -0.45
C ILE A 29 -4.75 -12.74 1.06
N SER A 30 -4.31 -11.55 1.48
CA SER A 30 -4.20 -11.24 2.91
C SER A 30 -5.59 -10.98 3.51
N TYR A 31 -5.80 -11.40 4.75
CA TYR A 31 -7.06 -11.19 5.47
C TYR A 31 -6.84 -10.40 6.77
N GLU A 32 -7.82 -9.58 7.15
CA GLU A 32 -7.87 -8.88 8.44
C GLU A 32 -9.26 -9.06 9.04
N ALA A 33 -9.33 -9.51 10.30
CA ALA A 33 -10.59 -9.85 10.98
C ALA A 33 -11.51 -10.81 10.17
N GLY A 34 -10.91 -11.76 9.43
CA GLY A 34 -11.64 -12.74 8.62
C GLY A 34 -12.19 -12.20 7.30
N GLN A 35 -11.88 -10.95 6.93
CA GLN A 35 -12.29 -10.33 5.66
C GLN A 35 -11.07 -10.12 4.74
N PRO A 36 -11.23 -10.22 3.41
CA PRO A 36 -10.16 -9.90 2.47
C PRO A 36 -9.66 -8.47 2.69
N LEU A 37 -8.34 -8.31 2.79
CA LEU A 37 -7.72 -7.02 3.06
C LEU A 37 -7.70 -6.16 1.78
N ILE A 38 -8.72 -5.34 1.62
CA ILE A 38 -8.82 -4.34 0.56
C ILE A 38 -8.03 -3.10 0.97
N ARG A 39 -6.91 -2.84 0.29
CA ARG A 39 -6.05 -1.68 0.57
C ARG A 39 -6.62 -0.37 0.06
N ARG A 40 -7.39 -0.43 -1.03
CA ARG A 40 -7.99 0.74 -1.66
C ARG A 40 -9.19 0.31 -2.50
N ILE A 41 -10.19 1.18 -2.55
CA ILE A 41 -11.21 1.18 -3.60
C ILE A 41 -11.10 2.54 -4.30
N THR A 42 -11.08 2.55 -5.62
CA THR A 42 -11.03 3.79 -6.40
C THR A 42 -12.10 3.77 -7.48
N THR A 43 -12.57 4.95 -7.86
CA THR A 43 -13.48 5.12 -9.00
C THR A 43 -12.65 5.30 -10.27
N THR A 44 -13.00 4.59 -11.33
CA THR A 44 -12.35 4.70 -12.64
C THR A 44 -12.95 5.86 -13.44
N GLU A 45 -12.25 6.31 -14.48
CA GLU A 45 -12.71 7.43 -15.33
C GLU A 45 -14.06 7.16 -16.00
N ASP A 46 -14.35 5.90 -16.30
CA ASP A 46 -15.64 5.46 -16.86
C ASP A 46 -16.74 5.29 -15.79
N GLY A 47 -16.51 5.71 -14.55
CA GLY A 47 -17.47 5.65 -13.44
C GLY A 47 -17.56 4.30 -12.73
N GLY A 48 -16.74 3.33 -13.12
CA GLY A 48 -16.64 2.03 -12.45
C GLY A 48 -15.82 2.09 -11.17
N HIS A 49 -15.52 0.94 -10.58
CA HIS A 49 -14.66 0.86 -9.40
C HIS A 49 -13.56 -0.19 -9.55
N VAL A 50 -12.46 -0.02 -8.81
CA VAL A 50 -11.41 -1.05 -8.67
C VAL A 50 -11.11 -1.26 -7.20
N ALA A 51 -11.21 -2.51 -6.74
CA ALA A 51 -10.74 -2.92 -5.42
C ALA A 51 -9.34 -3.53 -5.54
N TYR A 52 -8.39 -3.01 -4.76
CA TYR A 52 -7.00 -3.47 -4.71
C TYR A 52 -6.80 -4.32 -3.46
N LEU A 53 -6.66 -5.63 -3.64
CA LEU A 53 -6.47 -6.58 -2.55
C LEU A 53 -4.99 -6.81 -2.28
N ALA A 54 -4.62 -6.82 -1.00
CA ALA A 54 -3.28 -7.21 -0.58
C ALA A 54 -3.04 -8.70 -0.84
N VAL A 55 -1.85 -9.00 -1.36
CA VAL A 55 -1.39 -10.37 -1.63
C VAL A 55 -0.26 -10.68 -0.67
N GLU A 56 -0.32 -11.83 0.01
CA GLU A 56 0.62 -12.20 1.05
C GLU A 56 2.05 -12.26 0.52
N ASN A 57 2.96 -11.54 1.20
CA ASN A 57 4.39 -11.49 0.88
C ASN A 57 4.73 -11.00 -0.54
N GLN A 58 3.80 -10.32 -1.23
CA GLN A 58 4.01 -9.82 -2.58
C GLN A 58 3.98 -8.28 -2.65
N ARG A 59 4.67 -7.73 -3.65
CA ARG A 59 4.66 -6.30 -3.99
C ARG A 59 3.85 -6.05 -5.27
N PHE A 60 2.62 -6.52 -5.26
CA PHE A 60 1.58 -6.18 -6.23
C PHE A 60 0.22 -6.44 -5.58
N TYR A 61 -0.84 -5.95 -6.22
CA TYR A 61 -2.21 -6.15 -5.79
C TYR A 61 -2.93 -7.10 -6.74
N PHE A 62 -3.87 -7.87 -6.20
CA PHE A 62 -4.91 -8.48 -7.02
C PHE A 62 -6.05 -7.47 -7.14
N ALA A 63 -6.42 -7.11 -8.37
CA ALA A 63 -7.37 -6.06 -8.66
C ALA A 63 -8.66 -6.64 -9.23
N LEU A 64 -9.79 -6.28 -8.63
CA LEU A 64 -11.13 -6.60 -9.15
C LEU A 64 -11.75 -5.30 -9.67
N TYR A 65 -12.19 -5.31 -10.92
CA TYR A 65 -12.82 -4.17 -11.58
C TYR A 65 -14.32 -4.39 -11.63
N PHE A 66 -15.07 -3.36 -11.25
CA PHE A 66 -16.53 -3.36 -11.17
C PHE A 66 -17.09 -2.41 -12.22
N ALA A 67 -18.22 -2.78 -12.81
CA ALA A 67 -18.92 -1.91 -13.75
C ALA A 67 -19.56 -0.71 -13.02
N PRO A 68 -19.77 0.42 -13.71
CA PRO A 68 -20.39 1.62 -13.12
C PRO A 68 -21.84 1.40 -12.66
N GLU A 69 -22.61 0.63 -13.44
CA GLU A 69 -24.05 0.45 -13.25
C GLU A 69 -24.42 -0.96 -12.77
N ALA A 70 -23.49 -1.91 -12.89
CA ALA A 70 -23.71 -3.29 -12.50
C ALA A 70 -22.87 -3.63 -11.26
N ASN A 71 -23.54 -4.16 -10.24
CA ASN A 71 -22.91 -4.70 -9.04
C ASN A 71 -22.24 -6.05 -9.33
N GLU A 72 -21.36 -6.08 -10.32
CA GLU A 72 -20.64 -7.28 -10.73
C GLU A 72 -19.18 -6.97 -11.03
N VAL A 73 -18.33 -7.95 -10.75
CA VAL A 73 -16.95 -7.95 -11.20
C VAL A 73 -16.96 -8.16 -12.72
N ARG A 74 -16.42 -7.19 -13.48
CA ARG A 74 -16.29 -7.24 -14.94
C ARG A 74 -14.94 -7.78 -15.42
N TRP A 75 -13.90 -7.63 -14.59
CA TRP A 75 -12.54 -8.02 -14.93
C TRP A 75 -11.70 -8.22 -13.67
N VAL A 76 -10.64 -9.01 -13.77
CA VAL A 76 -9.65 -9.22 -12.72
C VAL A 76 -8.24 -9.17 -13.29
N GLY A 77 -7.28 -8.70 -12.51
CA GLY A 77 -5.89 -8.61 -12.93
C GLY A 77 -4.93 -8.36 -11.79
N THR A 78 -3.65 -8.17 -12.12
CA THR A 78 -2.62 -7.76 -11.16
C THR A 78 -2.21 -6.33 -11.42
N GLU A 79 -2.08 -5.55 -10.35
CA GLU A 79 -1.65 -4.15 -10.41
C GLU A 79 -0.36 -3.96 -9.64
N ALA A 80 0.57 -3.21 -10.23
CA ALA A 80 1.89 -3.04 -9.63
C ALA A 80 1.82 -2.23 -8.33
N PHE A 81 2.60 -2.65 -7.34
CA PHE A 81 2.77 -1.90 -6.11
C PHE A 81 3.73 -0.73 -6.34
N HIS A 82 3.28 0.47 -6.01
CA HIS A 82 4.10 1.66 -6.05
C HIS A 82 4.18 2.27 -4.64
N SER A 83 5.38 2.59 -4.19
CA SER A 83 5.62 3.33 -2.94
C SER A 83 6.54 4.51 -3.17
N LEU A 84 6.20 5.64 -2.58
CA LEU A 84 7.07 6.81 -2.55
C LEU A 84 7.74 6.90 -1.17
N SER A 85 9.05 7.13 -1.19
CA SER A 85 9.83 7.41 0.01
C SER A 85 10.69 8.65 -0.19
N LEU A 86 10.75 9.50 0.82
CA LEU A 86 11.69 10.63 0.88
C LEU A 86 12.86 10.22 1.75
N ARG A 87 14.08 10.55 1.32
CA ARG A 87 15.30 10.34 2.10
C ARG A 87 16.06 11.65 2.23
N ALA A 88 16.36 12.04 3.46
CA ALA A 88 17.25 13.15 3.76
C ALA A 88 18.57 12.61 4.31
N THR A 89 19.71 13.12 3.82
CA THR A 89 21.04 12.69 4.27
C THR A 89 21.95 13.88 4.52
N SER A 90 22.85 13.78 5.51
CA SER A 90 23.87 14.78 5.77
C SER A 90 25.19 14.15 6.21
N SER A 91 26.30 14.73 5.73
CA SER A 91 27.66 14.36 6.14
C SER A 91 28.13 15.08 7.41
N ILE A 92 27.39 16.10 7.85
CA ILE A 92 27.72 17.01 8.96
C ILE A 92 26.72 16.83 10.11
N LEU A 93 25.42 16.84 9.81
CA LEU A 93 24.37 16.75 10.81
C LEU A 93 24.14 15.31 11.26
N SER A 94 23.84 15.12 12.53
CA SER A 94 23.30 13.88 13.10
C SER A 94 21.85 13.64 12.65
N SER A 95 21.35 12.42 12.85
CA SER A 95 19.95 12.10 12.55
C SER A 95 18.98 12.91 13.43
N ALA A 96 19.35 13.21 14.68
CA ALA A 96 18.54 14.02 15.59
C ALA A 96 18.43 15.48 15.12
N GLU A 97 19.54 16.07 14.67
CA GLU A 97 19.55 17.42 14.09
C GLU A 97 18.76 17.48 12.79
N LEU A 98 18.89 16.46 11.91
CA LEU A 98 18.06 16.35 10.71
C LEU A 98 16.56 16.25 11.07
N ALA A 99 16.22 15.51 12.12
CA ALA A 99 14.83 15.33 12.52
C ALA A 99 14.23 16.64 13.05
N ALA A 100 15.04 17.45 13.73
CA ALA A 100 14.63 18.77 14.22
C ALA A 100 14.33 19.78 13.09
N LEU A 101 14.80 19.55 11.85
CA LEU A 101 14.53 20.43 10.70
C LEU A 101 13.15 20.20 10.06
N THR A 102 12.42 19.18 10.49
CA THR A 102 11.13 18.82 9.92
C THR A 102 10.12 18.48 10.99
N ARG A 103 8.83 18.58 10.65
CA ARG A 103 7.74 18.08 11.49
C ARG A 103 7.34 16.64 11.15
N LEU A 104 7.92 16.08 10.09
CA LEU A 104 7.64 14.71 9.66
C LEU A 104 8.30 13.71 10.61
N LEU A 105 7.59 12.64 10.96
CA LEU A 105 8.13 11.54 11.75
C LEU A 105 8.88 10.57 10.82
N PRO A 106 10.19 10.35 11.01
CA PRO A 106 10.95 9.43 10.18
C PRO A 106 10.54 7.98 10.46
N THR A 107 10.42 7.19 9.40
CA THR A 107 10.20 5.74 9.45
C THR A 107 11.47 4.95 9.74
N ALA A 108 12.63 5.52 9.39
CA ALA A 108 13.93 5.01 9.81
C ALA A 108 14.93 6.16 9.98
N GLN A 109 15.91 5.96 10.85
CA GLN A 109 16.95 6.93 11.14
C GLN A 109 18.28 6.21 11.40
N TRP A 110 19.39 6.86 11.03
CA TRP A 110 20.74 6.37 11.28
C TRP A 110 21.72 7.53 11.35
N ASN A 111 22.81 7.36 12.09
CA ASN A 111 23.94 8.28 12.13
C ASN A 111 25.07 7.82 11.22
N LYS A 112 25.90 8.78 10.82
CA LYS A 112 27.18 8.50 10.19
C LYS A 112 28.03 7.62 11.09
N GLY A 113 28.60 6.55 10.54
CA GLY A 113 29.44 5.59 11.26
C GLY A 113 28.68 4.37 11.81
N ASP A 114 27.35 4.42 11.88
CA ASP A 114 26.52 3.29 12.29
C ASP A 114 26.70 2.09 11.34
N LEU A 115 26.53 0.87 11.83
CA LEU A 115 26.57 -0.32 10.99
C LEU A 115 25.29 -0.43 10.16
N ARG A 116 25.44 -0.70 8.86
CA ARG A 116 24.30 -1.03 8.00
C ARG A 116 23.68 -2.35 8.43
N ARG A 117 22.34 -2.39 8.41
CA ARG A 117 21.54 -3.59 8.72
C ARG A 117 21.89 -4.78 7.83
N VAL A 118 22.35 -4.52 6.59
CA VAL A 118 22.78 -5.53 5.63
C VAL A 118 24.21 -5.25 5.20
N GLY A 119 25.06 -6.28 5.23
CA GLY A 119 26.43 -6.22 4.70
C GLY A 119 27.48 -5.57 5.63
N GLY A 120 27.11 -5.12 6.84
CA GLY A 120 28.07 -4.74 7.90
C GLY A 120 28.95 -3.51 7.63
N ALA A 121 28.84 -2.87 6.47
CA ALA A 121 29.55 -1.63 6.18
C ALA A 121 29.04 -0.48 7.04
N ARG A 122 29.89 0.51 7.32
CA ARG A 122 29.50 1.72 8.05
C ARG A 122 28.72 2.70 7.17
N GLN A 123 27.79 3.42 7.77
CA GLN A 123 27.03 4.48 7.10
C GLN A 123 27.94 5.68 6.81
N PRO A 124 28.03 6.16 5.56
CA PRO A 124 28.91 7.28 5.20
C PRO A 124 28.36 8.66 5.62
N ALA A 125 27.08 8.73 5.94
CA ALA A 125 26.34 9.92 6.30
C ALA A 125 25.19 9.56 7.26
N SER A 126 24.75 10.52 8.06
CA SER A 126 23.50 10.39 8.82
C SER A 126 22.31 10.58 7.88
N GLY A 127 21.16 10.03 8.24
CA GLY A 127 19.97 10.22 7.42
C GLY A 127 18.67 9.79 8.08
N LEU A 128 17.59 10.19 7.39
CA LEU A 128 16.21 9.92 7.72
C LEU A 128 15.50 9.38 6.48
N ASP A 129 14.70 8.33 6.68
CA ASP A 129 13.76 7.83 5.68
C ASP A 129 12.34 8.15 6.11
N PHE A 130 11.54 8.65 5.18
CA PHE A 130 10.10 8.83 5.30
C PHE A 130 9.44 7.96 4.24
N THR A 131 8.96 6.79 4.64
CA THR A 131 8.15 5.93 3.77
C THR A 131 6.68 6.21 4.04
N LEU A 132 5.93 6.59 3.00
CA LEU A 132 4.49 6.68 3.13
C LEU A 132 3.93 5.27 3.37
N PRO A 133 2.93 5.09 4.25
CA PRO A 133 2.21 3.84 4.31
C PRO A 133 1.68 3.50 2.91
N SER A 134 1.76 2.23 2.55
CA SER A 134 1.34 1.67 1.26
C SER A 134 -0.14 1.89 0.92
N ALA A 135 -0.93 2.36 1.87
CA ALA A 135 -2.28 2.85 1.66
C ALA A 135 -2.27 4.37 1.91
N PRO A 136 -2.93 5.19 1.08
CA PRO A 136 -3.13 6.59 1.43
C PRO A 136 -3.98 6.64 2.70
N THR A 137 -3.35 6.88 3.84
CA THR A 137 -4.05 7.45 4.99
C THR A 137 -4.72 8.70 4.46
N LEU A 138 -6.06 8.75 4.50
CA LEU A 138 -6.79 9.98 4.21
C LEU A 138 -6.10 11.09 5.00
N LEU A 139 -5.51 12.05 4.29
CA LEU A 139 -5.07 13.29 4.90
C LEU A 139 -6.36 13.97 5.33
N THR A 140 -6.80 13.70 6.56
CA THR A 140 -7.83 14.50 7.21
C THR A 140 -7.21 15.87 7.39
N THR A 141 -7.42 16.75 6.41
CA THR A 141 -7.26 18.17 6.63
C THR A 141 -8.30 18.52 7.69
N SER A 142 -7.86 18.66 8.93
CA SER A 142 -8.64 19.32 9.96
C SER A 142 -8.83 20.76 9.47
N SER A 143 -9.95 21.00 8.77
CA SER A 143 -10.43 22.33 8.50
C SER A 143 -10.80 22.92 9.85
N THR A 144 -9.90 23.75 10.39
CA THR A 144 -10.20 24.63 11.51
C THR A 144 -11.24 25.63 11.02
N SER A 145 -12.51 25.32 11.25
CA SER A 145 -13.58 26.31 11.18
C SER A 145 -13.40 27.29 12.33
N SER A 146 -13.09 28.54 11.99
CA SER A 146 -13.21 29.70 12.88
C SER A 146 -14.65 30.18 12.91
#